data_AF-A0A9E5WWP6-F1
#
_entry.id   AF-A0A9E5WWP6-F1
#
_cell.length_a   1.000
_cell.length_b   1.000
_cell.length_c   1.000
_cell.angle_alpha   90.00
_cell.angle_beta   90.00
_cell.angle_gamma   90.00
#
_symmetry.space_group_name_H-M   'P 1'
#
loop_
_entity.id
_entity.type
_entity.pdbx_description
1 polymer ?
#
loop_
_entity_poly.entity_id
_entity_poly.type
_entity_poly.pdbx_seq_one_letter_code
_entity_poly.pdbx_strand_id
1 'polypeptide(L)' 'MSNVINLNRFRKAKKRAEAEQSADENRSKFGRTKSEKANEASEAEDAARHIDGHKLEDDER' A
#
# COMPACT_ATOMS: atom_id res chain seq x y z
N MET A 1 -29.15 -14.34 -34.92
CA MET A 1 -28.38 -14.54 -33.68
C MET A 1 -27.87 -13.19 -33.22
N SER A 2 -28.40 -12.66 -32.12
CA SER A 2 -28.04 -11.33 -31.61
C SER A 2 -26.81 -11.45 -30.70
N ASN A 3 -25.69 -10.87 -31.11
CA ASN A 3 -24.48 -10.75 -30.28
C ASN A 3 -24.68 -9.64 -29.25
N VAL A 4 -25.41 -9.93 -28.16
CA VAL A 4 -25.61 -8.97 -27.07
C VAL A 4 -24.32 -8.84 -26.27
N ILE A 5 -23.53 -7.82 -26.58
CA ILE A 5 -22.29 -7.51 -25.85
C ILE A 5 -22.65 -6.79 -24.55
N ASN A 6 -22.22 -7.34 -23.42
CA ASN A 6 -22.41 -6.72 -22.11
C ASN A 6 -21.43 -5.56 -21.92
N LEU A 7 -21.90 -4.34 -22.19
CA LEU A 7 -21.11 -3.11 -22.10
C LEU A 7 -20.63 -2.81 -20.66
N ASN A 8 -21.32 -3.31 -19.63
CA ASN A 8 -20.89 -3.12 -18.24
C ASN A 8 -19.64 -3.94 -17.92
N ARG A 9 -19.53 -5.16 -18.43
CA ARG A 9 -18.31 -5.98 -18.28
C ARG A 9 -17.13 -5.32 -18.98
N PHE A 10 -17.33 -4.80 -20.18
CA PHE A 10 -16.30 -4.06 -20.92
C PHE A 10 -15.81 -2.82 -20.15
N ARG A 11 -16.75 -1.99 -19.65
CA ARG A 11 -16.41 -0.82 -18.83
C ARG A 11 -15.64 -1.19 -17.56
N LYS A 12 -16.04 -2.27 -16.87
CA LYS A 12 -15.34 -2.77 -15.68
C LYS A 12 -13.92 -3.25 -16.00
N ALA A 13 -13.75 -3.95 -17.13
CA ALA A 13 -12.43 -4.39 -17.58
C ALA A 13 -11.52 -3.18 -17.89
N LYS A 14 -12.03 -2.18 -18.62
CA LYS A 14 -11.30 -0.93 -18.91
C LYS A 14 -10.86 -0.21 -17.64
N LYS A 15 -11.78 -0.03 -16.68
CA LYS A 15 -11.46 0.59 -15.38
C LYS A 15 -10.39 -0.18 -14.60
N ARG A 16 -10.41 -1.52 -14.66
CA ARG A 16 -9.39 -2.34 -13.99
C ARG A 16 -8.02 -2.15 -14.64
N ALA A 17 -7.96 -2.14 -15.97
CA ALA A 17 -6.71 -1.92 -16.70
C ALA A 17 -6.13 -0.51 -16.45
N GLU A 18 -6.98 0.53 -16.43
CA GLU A 18 -6.57 1.90 -16.08
C GLU A 18 -6.02 1.98 -14.64
N ALA A 19 -6.66 1.29 -13.69
CA ALA A 19 -6.19 1.22 -12.31
C ALA A 19 -4.83 0.50 -12.20
N GLU A 20 -4.63 -0.58 -12.95
CA GLU A 20 -3.37 -1.32 -12.97
C GLU A 20 -2.23 -0.47 -13.55
N GLN A 21 -2.46 0.23 -14.67
CA GLN A 21 -1.49 1.18 -15.23
C GLN A 21 -1.11 2.27 -14.23
N SER A 22 -2.10 2.86 -13.56
CA SER A 22 -1.83 3.87 -12.53
C SER A 22 -1.02 3.30 -11.35
N ALA A 23 -1.25 2.03 -11.00
CA ALA A 23 -0.49 1.36 -9.94
C ALA A 23 0.96 1.11 -10.37
N ASP A 24 1.20 0.71 -11.61
CA ASP A 24 2.54 0.53 -12.17
C ASP A 24 3.31 1.84 -12.27
N GLU A 25 2.65 2.91 -12.73
CA GLU A 25 3.23 4.25 -12.71
C GLU A 25 3.59 4.69 -11.29
N ASN A 26 2.72 4.44 -10.31
CA ASN A 26 3.00 4.79 -8.92
C ASN A 26 4.14 3.94 -8.34
N ARG A 27 4.25 2.66 -8.71
CA ARG A 27 5.41 1.80 -8.37
C ARG A 27 6.70 2.39 -8.93
N SER A 28 6.70 2.82 -10.19
CA SER A 28 7.89 3.39 -10.83
C SER A 28 8.24 4.78 -10.28
N LYS A 29 7.23 5.64 -10.06
CA LYS A 29 7.42 7.04 -9.62
C LYS A 29 7.85 7.14 -8.16
N PHE A 30 7.25 6.33 -7.29
CA PHE A 30 7.47 6.44 -5.84
C PHE A 30 8.37 5.34 -5.28
N GLY A 31 8.73 4.33 -6.08
CA GLY A 31 9.67 3.27 -5.72
C GLY A 31 9.23 2.32 -4.60
N ARG A 32 8.14 2.64 -3.88
CA ARG A 32 7.57 1.84 -2.80
C ARG A 32 6.07 1.69 -2.98
N THR A 33 5.61 0.46 -2.92
CA THR A 33 4.20 0.07 -2.87
C THR A 33 3.56 0.42 -1.53
N LYS A 34 2.22 0.45 -1.49
CA LYS A 34 1.48 0.67 -0.23
C LYS A 34 1.78 -0.42 0.81
N SER A 35 1.96 -1.66 0.38
CA SER A 35 2.32 -2.79 1.25
C SER A 35 3.70 -2.63 1.86
N GLU A 36 4.70 -2.22 1.07
CA GLU A 36 6.05 -1.98 1.59
C GLU A 36 6.07 -0.83 2.60
N LYS A 37 5.36 0.27 2.32
CA LYS A 37 5.22 1.37 3.28
C LYS A 37 4.55 0.94 4.59
N ALA A 38 3.54 0.07 4.51
CA ALA A 38 2.84 -0.43 5.70
C ALA A 38 3.74 -1.35 6.54
N ASN A 39 4.51 -2.21 5.89
CA ASN A 39 5.47 -3.08 6.58
C ASN A 39 6.57 -2.25 7.25
N GLU A 40 7.16 -1.29 6.54
CA GLU A 40 8.19 -0.39 7.08
C GLU A 40 7.67 0.43 8.26
N ALA A 41 6.42 0.91 8.20
CA ALA A 41 5.78 1.60 9.32
C ALA A 41 5.60 0.68 10.53
N SER A 42 5.14 -0.56 10.32
CA SER A 42 5.00 -1.54 11.41
C SER A 42 6.35 -1.88 12.04
N GLU A 43 7.39 -2.09 11.23
CA GLU A 43 8.74 -2.36 11.71
C GLU A 43 9.30 -1.18 12.51
N ALA A 44 9.05 0.05 12.06
CA ALA A 44 9.45 1.25 12.78
C ALA A 44 8.69 1.41 14.11
N GLU A 45 7.39 1.10 14.15
CA GLU A 45 6.59 1.10 15.37
C GLU A 45 7.03 0.02 16.37
N ASP A 46 7.37 -1.17 15.89
CA ASP A 46 7.90 -2.26 16.72
C ASP A 46 9.28 -1.87 17.29
N ALA A 47 10.16 -1.29 16.47
CA ALA A 47 11.46 -0.80 16.91
C ALA A 47 11.31 0.33 17.95
N ALA A 48 10.41 1.27 17.72
CA ALA A 48 10.12 2.35 18.67
C ALA A 48 9.61 1.80 20.00
N ARG A 49 8.65 0.87 19.97
CA ARG A 49 8.13 0.21 21.18
C ARG A 49 9.20 -0.59 21.92
N HIS A 50 10.08 -1.27 21.19
CA HIS A 50 11.19 -2.00 21.78
C HIS A 50 12.15 -1.05 22.52
N ILE A 51 12.51 0.07 21.88
CA ILE A 51 13.38 1.08 22.48
C ILE A 51 12.69 1.72 23.70
N ASP A 52 11.42 2.11 23.59
CA ASP A 52 10.66 2.72 24.68
C ASP A 52 10.52 1.76 25.87
N GLY A 53 10.28 0.47 25.64
CA GLY A 53 10.22 -0.53 26.71
C GLY A 53 11.57 -0.81 27.38
N HIS A 54 12.68 -0.52 26.70
CA HIS A 54 14.04 -0.61 27.24
C HIS A 54 14.58 0.72 27.76
N LYS A 55 13.82 1.81 27.59
CA LYS A 55 14.14 3.10 28.17
C LYS A 55 13.91 3.00 29.66
N LEU A 56 14.99 2.88 30.42
CA LEU A 56 14.96 3.24 31.83
C LEU A 56 14.63 4.73 31.82
N GLU A 57 13.51 5.13 32.43
CA GLU A 57 13.38 6.51 32.84
C GLU A 57 14.54 6.73 33.82
N ASP A 58 15.63 7.34 33.34
CA ASP A 58 16.59 8.03 34.21
C ASP A 58 15.83 9.22 34.81
N ASP A 59 14.89 8.86 35.70
CA ASP A 59 14.33 9.72 36.72
C ASP A 59 15.43 9.80 37.80
N GLU A 60 16.50 10.51 37.45
CA GLU A 60 17.48 11.06 38.40
C GLU A 60 16.68 11.97 39.34
N ARG A 61 16.45 11.58 40.60
CA ARG A 61 17.31 11.85 41.77
C ARG A 61 17.79 13.29 41.89
#